data_AF-A0A8T3MS96-F1
#
_entry.id   AF-A0A8T3MS96-F1
#
_cell.length_a   1.000
_cell.length_b   1.000
_cell.length_c   1.000
_cell.angle_alpha   90.00
_cell.angle_beta   90.00
_cell.angle_gamma   90.00
#
_symmetry.space_group_name_H-M   'P 1'
#
loop_
_entity.id
_entity.type
_entity.pdbx_description
1 polymer ?
#
loop_
_entity_poly.entity_id
_entity_poly.type
_entity_poly.pdbx_seq_one_letter_code
_entity_poly.pdbx_strand_id
1 'polypeptide(L)'
;MTERGLPIVDGAPACPFVAFEDERDERSSSPDHRHRCYAEVRPAPRALAHQEAYCLSSAFPVCPTFQEWAKREAARARAAQERADAASGGGGRRGAGGPAV
;
A
#
# COMPACT_ATOMS: atom_id res chain seq x y z
N MET A 1 -2.23 -38.06 -6.39
CA MET A 1 -2.47 -36.61 -6.45
C MET A 1 -1.86 -36.04 -5.17
N THR A 2 -0.54 -35.81 -5.20
CA THR A 2 0.28 -35.60 -4.01
C THR A 2 0.05 -34.21 -3.43
N GLU A 3 0.04 -34.17 -2.12
CA GLU A 3 -0.50 -33.12 -1.26
C GLU A 3 0.13 -31.74 -1.49
N ARG A 4 -0.72 -30.72 -1.50
CA ARG A 4 -0.33 -29.31 -1.44
C ARG A 4 0.14 -28.97 -0.03
N GLY A 5 1.36 -29.36 0.32
CA GLY A 5 2.07 -28.83 1.48
C GLY A 5 2.85 -27.59 1.08
N LEU A 6 2.16 -26.46 0.83
CA LEU A 6 2.83 -25.17 0.90
C LEU A 6 3.12 -24.90 2.39
N PRO A 7 4.33 -24.46 2.76
CA PRO A 7 4.62 -24.16 4.16
C PRO A 7 3.57 -23.16 4.62
N ILE A 8 2.83 -23.53 5.67
CA ILE A 8 2.13 -22.55 6.49
C ILE A 8 3.27 -21.71 7.03
N VAL A 9 3.58 -20.63 6.32
CA VAL A 9 4.36 -19.54 6.88
C VAL A 9 3.45 -19.05 7.99
N ASP A 10 3.68 -19.55 9.20
CA ASP A 10 3.11 -19.02 10.42
C ASP A 10 3.64 -17.58 10.51
N GLY A 11 2.91 -16.68 9.87
CA GLY A 11 3.52 -15.50 9.28
C GLY A 11 2.42 -14.62 8.73
N ALA A 12 1.49 -14.28 9.62
CA ALA A 12 0.60 -13.16 9.41
C ALA A 12 1.40 -12.02 8.74
N PRO A 13 0.94 -11.46 7.61
CA PRO A 13 1.65 -10.40 6.93
C PRO A 13 1.73 -9.19 7.87
N ALA A 14 2.86 -9.05 8.54
CA ALA A 14 3.14 -7.91 9.39
C ALA A 14 3.11 -6.64 8.54
N CYS A 15 2.62 -5.56 9.14
CA CYS A 15 2.51 -4.25 8.53
C CYS A 15 3.87 -3.83 7.93
N PRO A 16 3.96 -3.60 6.61
CA PRO A 16 5.21 -3.22 5.96
C PRO A 16 5.64 -1.78 6.28
N PHE A 17 4.80 -1.01 6.98
CA PHE A 17 5.05 0.39 7.32
C PHE A 17 5.44 0.60 8.77
N VAL A 18 5.55 -0.47 9.58
CA VAL A 18 5.97 -0.37 10.97
C VAL A 18 7.41 -0.86 11.08
N ALA A 19 8.29 0.05 11.49
CA ALA A 19 9.71 -0.22 11.70
C ALA A 19 10.27 0.75 12.75
N PHE A 20 11.53 0.54 13.16
CA PHE A 20 12.23 1.47 14.02
C PHE A 20 12.60 2.76 13.27
N GLU A 21 13.04 3.77 14.01
CA GLU A 21 13.43 5.07 13.43
C GLU A 21 14.69 4.94 12.57
N ASP A 22 15.65 4.17 13.07
CA ASP A 22 16.98 3.95 12.48
C ASP A 22 17.03 2.78 11.47
N GLU A 23 16.07 1.85 11.54
CA GLU A 23 16.07 0.59 10.78
C GLU A 23 14.78 0.45 9.96
N ARG A 24 14.53 1.37 9.03
CA ARG A 24 13.24 1.43 8.28
C ARG A 24 12.98 0.26 7.36
N ASP A 25 14.06 -0.34 6.88
CA ASP A 25 13.99 -1.47 5.95
C ASP A 25 13.87 -2.80 6.70
N GLU A 26 13.99 -2.79 8.03
CA GLU A 26 13.87 -3.97 8.89
C GLU A 26 12.53 -4.00 9.64
N ARG A 27 11.82 -5.12 9.53
CA ARG A 27 10.61 -5.36 10.32
C ARG A 27 10.96 -6.13 11.57
N SER A 28 10.85 -5.47 12.71
CA SER A 28 10.77 -6.16 13.99
C SER A 28 9.45 -6.94 14.10
N SER A 29 9.53 -8.14 14.68
CA SER A 29 8.38 -9.02 14.92
C SER A 29 7.78 -8.86 16.32
N SER A 30 8.41 -8.08 17.20
CA SER A 30 7.98 -7.91 18.60
C SER A 30 7.50 -6.47 18.86
N PRO A 31 6.39 -6.27 19.59
CA PRO A 31 5.89 -4.94 19.94
C PRO A 31 6.92 -4.11 20.73
N ASP A 32 7.11 -2.85 20.32
CA ASP A 32 8.03 -1.92 20.99
C ASP A 32 7.54 -0.48 20.83
N HIS A 33 7.62 0.32 21.88
CA HIS A 33 7.26 1.73 21.91
C HIS A 33 8.08 2.59 20.92
N ARG A 34 9.27 2.14 20.52
CA ARG A 34 10.14 2.81 19.54
C ARG A 34 9.64 2.70 18.11
N HIS A 35 8.67 1.82 17.83
CA HIS A 35 8.12 1.70 16.49
C HIS A 35 7.47 2.99 15.99
N ARG A 36 7.82 3.36 14.77
CA ARG A 36 7.20 4.43 14.01
C ARG A 36 6.37 3.85 12.87
N CYS A 37 5.25 4.49 12.56
CA CYS A 37 4.43 4.11 11.41
C CYS A 37 4.65 5.06 10.24
N TYR A 38 5.06 4.50 9.12
CA TYR A 38 5.38 5.22 7.89
C TYR A 38 4.21 5.33 6.90
N ALA A 39 3.03 4.84 7.29
CA ALA A 39 1.77 5.09 6.55
C ALA A 39 1.23 6.52 6.78
N GLU A 40 1.85 7.29 7.67
CA GLU A 40 1.58 8.70 7.89
C GLU A 40 2.68 9.56 7.29
N VAL A 41 2.32 10.77 6.83
CA VAL A 41 3.26 11.74 6.25
C VAL A 41 4.39 12.10 7.22
N ARG A 42 4.04 12.27 8.51
CA ARG A 42 5.02 12.40 9.59
C ARG A 42 4.99 11.11 10.39
N PRO A 43 6.09 10.33 10.40
CA PRO A 43 6.12 9.07 11.12
C PRO A 43 5.85 9.29 12.61
N ALA A 44 4.84 8.62 13.13
CA ALA A 44 4.39 8.78 14.51
C ALA A 44 4.55 7.47 15.29
N PRO A 45 4.81 7.55 16.61
CA PRO A 45 4.85 6.36 17.46
C PRO A 45 3.52 5.61 17.44
N ARG A 46 3.57 4.31 17.75
CA ARG A 46 2.39 3.45 17.88
C ARG A 46 2.29 2.86 19.27
N ALA A 47 1.09 2.89 19.85
CA ALA A 47 0.83 2.24 21.12
C ALA A 47 1.05 0.73 21.02
N LEU A 48 1.66 0.11 22.03
CA LEU A 48 1.97 -1.33 22.06
C LEU A 48 0.74 -2.19 21.78
N ALA A 49 -0.38 -1.90 22.46
CA ALA A 49 -1.64 -2.60 22.25
C ALA A 49 -2.15 -2.54 20.79
N HIS A 50 -1.90 -1.44 20.08
CA HIS A 50 -2.26 -1.31 18.66
C HIS A 50 -1.36 -2.16 17.77
N GLN A 51 -0.07 -2.25 18.11
CA GLN A 51 0.89 -3.06 17.37
C GLN A 51 0.55 -4.54 17.49
N GLU A 52 0.27 -5.01 18.71
CA GLU A 52 -0.16 -6.39 19.00
C GLU A 52 -1.46 -6.74 18.31
N ALA A 53 -2.47 -5.87 18.42
CA ALA A 53 -3.79 -6.14 17.86
C ALA A 53 -3.77 -6.14 16.33
N TYR A 54 -2.99 -5.25 15.69
CA TYR A 54 -3.08 -5.01 14.25
C TYR A 54 -1.74 -5.06 13.50
N CYS A 55 -0.75 -4.27 13.89
CA CYS A 55 0.43 -4.06 13.03
C CYS A 55 1.29 -5.30 12.87
N LEU A 56 1.43 -6.13 13.91
CA LEU A 56 2.26 -7.33 13.92
C LEU A 56 1.42 -8.61 13.88
N SER A 57 0.15 -8.51 13.45
CA SER A 57 -0.81 -9.61 13.42
C SER A 57 -1.44 -9.75 12.04
N SER A 58 -2.24 -10.80 11.86
CA SER A 58 -2.99 -11.02 10.62
C SER A 58 -4.10 -9.99 10.40
N ALA A 59 -4.40 -9.17 11.42
CA ALA A 59 -5.38 -8.10 11.35
C ALA A 59 -4.81 -6.79 10.75
N PHE A 60 -3.56 -6.78 10.26
CA PHE A 60 -2.98 -5.63 9.58
C PHE A 60 -3.91 -5.01 8.49
N PRO A 61 -4.55 -5.79 7.59
CA PRO A 61 -5.43 -5.21 6.56
C PRO A 61 -6.63 -4.42 7.12
N VAL A 62 -6.97 -4.63 8.40
CA VAL A 62 -8.04 -3.89 9.10
C VAL A 62 -7.54 -2.84 10.08
N CYS A 63 -6.23 -2.58 10.12
CA CYS A 63 -5.64 -1.49 10.90
C CYS A 63 -6.25 -0.14 10.45
N PRO A 64 -6.85 0.65 11.36
CA PRO A 64 -7.43 1.95 11.01
C PRO A 64 -6.46 2.89 10.30
N THR A 65 -5.22 3.00 10.80
CA THR A 65 -4.17 3.83 10.17
C THR A 65 -3.91 3.42 8.73
N PHE A 66 -3.79 2.11 8.48
CA PHE A 66 -3.54 1.58 7.15
C PHE A 66 -4.73 1.84 6.23
N GLN A 67 -5.96 1.58 6.68
CA GLN A 67 -7.15 1.86 5.87
C GLN A 67 -7.27 3.34 5.52
N GLU A 68 -6.99 4.24 6.47
CA GLU A 68 -7.01 5.68 6.20
C GLU A 68 -5.92 6.09 5.20
N TRP A 69 -4.71 5.53 5.32
CA TRP A 69 -3.68 5.71 4.30
C TRP A 69 -4.12 5.15 2.93
N ALA A 70 -4.62 3.91 2.89
CA ALA A 70 -5.02 3.23 1.66
C ALA A 70 -6.15 3.98 0.95
N LYS A 71 -7.13 4.52 1.70
CA LYS A 71 -8.17 5.41 1.16
C LYS A 71 -7.56 6.67 0.55
N ARG A 72 -6.63 7.34 1.24
CA ARG A 72 -5.95 8.53 0.71
C ARG A 72 -5.16 8.22 -0.56
N GLU A 73 -4.42 7.10 -0.57
CA GLU A 73 -3.66 6.65 -1.73
C GLU A 73 -4.56 6.33 -2.93
N ALA A 74 -5.64 5.58 -2.69
CA ALA A 74 -6.63 5.26 -3.71
C ALA A 74 -7.36 6.51 -4.21
N ALA A 75 -7.53 7.52 -3.36
CA ALA A 75 -8.17 8.79 -3.70
C ALA A 75 -7.24 9.81 -4.38
N ARG A 76 -5.93 9.55 -4.52
CA ARG A 76 -4.99 10.50 -5.15
C ARG A 76 -5.50 10.95 -6.53
N ALA A 77 -5.42 12.25 -6.77
CA ALA A 77 -6.39 13.00 -7.57
C ALA A 77 -6.07 13.21 -9.07
N ARG A 78 -7.12 13.66 -9.78
CA ARG A 78 -7.33 13.69 -11.25
C ARG A 78 -6.21 14.25 -12.14
N ALA A 79 -5.28 15.09 -11.70
CA ALA A 79 -4.22 15.60 -12.58
C ALA A 79 -3.23 14.50 -13.03
N ALA A 80 -3.00 13.47 -12.19
CA ALA A 80 -2.23 12.29 -12.60
C ALA A 80 -3.01 11.44 -13.62
N GLN A 81 -4.34 11.37 -13.47
CA GLN A 81 -5.26 10.71 -14.40
C GLN A 81 -5.32 11.46 -15.74
N GLU A 82 -5.50 12.78 -15.74
CA GLU A 82 -5.52 13.64 -16.93
C GLU A 82 -4.18 13.60 -17.70
N ARG A 83 -3.03 13.54 -17.00
CA ARG A 83 -1.72 13.33 -17.63
C ARG A 83 -1.56 11.94 -18.23
N ALA A 84 -2.09 10.90 -17.57
CA ALA A 84 -2.06 9.52 -18.09
C ALA A 84 -3.00 9.31 -19.30
N ASP A 85 -4.18 9.92 -19.29
CA ASP A 85 -5.15 9.91 -20.39
C ASP A 85 -4.62 10.73 -21.60
N ALA A 86 -3.98 11.88 -21.37
CA ALA A 86 -3.32 12.66 -22.41
C ALA A 86 -2.15 11.92 -23.07
N ALA A 87 -1.38 11.15 -22.30
CA ALA A 87 -0.30 10.31 -22.82
C ALA A 87 -0.82 9.11 -23.65
N SER A 88 -2.01 8.61 -23.33
CA SER A 88 -2.65 7.47 -24.02
C SER A 88 -3.45 7.89 -25.27
N GLY A 89 -3.94 9.14 -25.31
CA GLY A 89 -4.72 9.71 -26.41
C GLY A 89 -3.96 10.04 -27.70
N GLY A 90 -2.65 9.78 -27.77
CA GLY A 90 -1.85 9.93 -29.00
C GLY A 90 -2.10 8.85 -30.06
N GLY A 91 -2.89 7.82 -29.74
CA GLY A 91 -3.20 6.69 -30.61
C GLY A 91 -4.52 6.79 -31.35
N GLY A 92 -4.60 7.67 -32.36
CA GLY A 92 -5.51 7.45 -33.48
C GLY A 92 -6.63 8.47 -33.65
N ARG A 93 -6.43 9.38 -34.62
CA ARG A 93 -7.44 9.68 -35.65
C ARG A 93 -6.74 10.14 -36.92
N ARG A 94 -6.71 9.26 -37.93
CA ARG A 94 -7.05 9.60 -39.33
C ARG A 94 -7.20 8.32 -40.14
N GLY A 95 -8.36 7.69 -40.02
CA GLY A 95 -8.93 6.85 -41.05
C GLY A 95 -10.21 7.50 -41.58
N ALA A 96 -10.27 7.62 -42.91
CA ALA A 96 -11.46 7.77 -43.77
C ALA A 96 -12.18 9.15 -43.90
N GLY A 97 -12.07 9.72 -45.11
CA GLY A 97 -13.23 9.96 -45.98
C GLY A 97 -13.73 11.40 -46.19
N GLY A 98 -13.63 11.92 -47.43
CA GLY A 98 -14.45 13.05 -47.91
C GLY A 98 -13.96 13.71 -49.22
N PRO A 99 -14.78 13.88 -50.27
CA PRO A 99 -14.36 14.14 -51.66
C PRO A 99 -14.40 15.62 -52.09
N ALA A 100 -13.65 15.99 -53.15
CA ALA A 100 -13.74 17.23 -53.96
C ALA A 100 -12.46 17.30 -54.86
N VAL A 101 -12.43 17.51 -56.17
CA VAL A 101 -13.33 17.98 -57.25
C VAL A 101 -12.88 17.36 -58.58
#